data_AF-A0A957RVF1-F1
#
_entry.id   AF-A0A957RVF1-F1
#
_cell.length_a   1.000
_cell.length_b   1.000
_cell.length_c   1.000
_cell.angle_alpha   90.00
_cell.angle_beta   90.00
_cell.angle_gamma   90.00
#
_symmetry.space_group_name_H-M   'P 1'
#
loop_
_entity.id
_entity.type
_entity.pdbx_description
1 polymer ?
#
loop_
_entity_poly.entity_id
_entity_poly.type
_entity_poly.pdbx_seq_one_letter_code
_entity_poly.pdbx_strand_id
1 'polypeptide(L)'
;MNAPRIRAERLALVNWRGVFYAELAMDRHVTALEGDNGAGKTTALIATYVVLLPDLGRLRFTNLGEGEATGGDRGIWGRLGDPGRPAYAWYVRVPDLPRLVRHLRPVLEKRLAASPLRGYSGELKLSFYRDGLRLAFAAGQLTEVAAWPPPDTDHHEWQGAGFPPLVFLQLLFGYRSLAELRATFPDVYAEQEAALLLDILFPKSPSTVYSMSFT
;
A
#
# COMPACT_ATOMS: atom_id res chain seq x y z
N MET A 1 -14.10 34.50 -17.60
CA MET A 1 -14.03 33.55 -18.74
C MET A 1 -14.25 32.15 -18.17
N ASN A 2 -15.24 31.40 -18.65
CA ASN A 2 -15.51 30.05 -18.15
C ASN A 2 -14.42 29.09 -18.65
N ALA A 3 -13.75 28.40 -17.74
CA ALA A 3 -12.81 27.34 -18.08
C ALA A 3 -13.53 26.23 -18.88
N PRO A 4 -12.85 25.60 -19.85
CA PRO A 4 -13.43 24.47 -20.59
C PRO A 4 -13.78 23.35 -19.59
N ARG A 5 -15.03 22.87 -19.66
CA ARG A 5 -15.46 21.73 -18.83
C ARG A 5 -14.82 20.47 -19.40
N ILE A 6 -13.92 19.87 -18.63
CA ILE A 6 -13.38 18.53 -18.92
C ILE A 6 -14.53 17.53 -18.85
N ARG A 7 -14.62 16.64 -19.84
CA ARG A 7 -15.66 15.62 -19.94
C ARG A 7 -15.04 14.24 -20.00
N ALA A 8 -15.60 13.33 -19.21
CA ALA A 8 -15.29 11.92 -19.32
C ALA A 8 -16.26 11.27 -20.32
N GLU A 9 -15.72 10.68 -21.38
CA GLU A 9 -16.53 10.02 -22.41
C GLU A 9 -16.59 8.50 -22.22
N ARG A 10 -15.59 7.93 -21.53
CA ARG A 10 -15.41 6.48 -21.42
C ARG A 10 -14.81 6.11 -20.07
N LEU A 11 -15.27 4.98 -19.52
CA LEU A 11 -14.74 4.36 -18.31
C LEU A 11 -14.16 2.99 -18.68
N ALA A 12 -12.87 2.78 -18.43
CA ALA A 12 -12.22 1.49 -18.61
C ALA A 12 -12.05 0.78 -17.27
N LEU A 13 -12.72 -0.36 -17.10
CA LEU A 13 -12.54 -1.25 -15.95
C LEU A 13 -11.49 -2.29 -16.30
N VAL A 14 -10.34 -2.25 -15.63
CA VAL A 14 -9.23 -3.16 -15.87
C VAL A 14 -8.90 -3.90 -14.58
N ASN A 15 -8.92 -5.25 -14.62
CA ASN A 15 -8.41 -6.03 -13.50
C ASN A 15 -6.86 -6.07 -13.55
N TRP A 16 -6.21 -6.18 -12.39
CA TRP A 16 -4.74 -6.09 -12.21
C TRP A 16 -3.92 -7.15 -12.99
N ARG A 17 -4.56 -8.16 -13.57
CA ARG A 17 -3.94 -9.18 -14.44
C ARG A 17 -4.19 -8.93 -15.93
N GLY A 18 -4.87 -7.86 -16.32
CA GLY A 18 -5.17 -7.56 -17.73
C GLY A 18 -6.14 -8.54 -18.41
N VAL A 19 -6.77 -9.43 -17.63
CA VAL A 19 -7.64 -10.49 -18.17
C VAL A 19 -9.08 -10.02 -18.37
N PHE A 20 -9.51 -8.98 -17.65
CA PHE A 20 -10.83 -8.38 -17.82
C PHE A 20 -10.68 -6.89 -18.11
N TYR A 21 -11.14 -6.49 -19.28
CA TYR A 21 -11.25 -5.10 -19.74
C TYR A 21 -12.69 -4.90 -20.22
N ALA A 22 -13.39 -3.95 -19.61
CA ALA A 22 -14.69 -3.48 -20.08
C ALA A 22 -14.62 -1.96 -20.24
N GLU A 23 -14.89 -1.49 -21.45
CA GLU A 23 -14.99 -0.07 -21.75
C GLU A 23 -16.47 0.31 -21.85
N LEU A 24 -16.89 1.19 -20.95
CA LEU A 24 -18.26 1.67 -20.88
C LEU A 24 -18.28 3.09 -21.45
N ALA A 25 -18.99 3.26 -22.56
CA ALA A 25 -19.32 4.60 -23.06
C ALA A 25 -20.19 5.30 -22.01
N MET A 26 -19.75 6.47 -21.55
CA MET A 26 -20.49 7.24 -20.55
C MET A 26 -21.41 8.23 -21.24
N ASP A 27 -22.70 8.13 -20.92
CA ASP A 27 -23.68 9.12 -21.34
C ASP A 27 -23.36 10.50 -20.74
N ARG A 28 -23.65 11.56 -21.50
CA ARG A 28 -23.42 12.95 -21.07
C ARG A 28 -24.19 13.36 -19.81
N HIS A 29 -25.18 12.56 -19.41
CA HIS A 29 -26.06 12.78 -18.27
C HIS A 29 -25.97 11.67 -17.22
N VAL A 30 -24.92 10.84 -17.20
CA VAL A 30 -24.78 9.81 -16.14
C VAL A 30 -24.81 10.46 -14.76
N THR A 31 -25.79 10.09 -13.95
CA THR A 31 -25.96 10.55 -12.56
C THR A 31 -25.77 9.43 -11.53
N ALA A 32 -25.75 8.16 -11.94
CA ALA A 32 -25.57 7.00 -11.05
C ALA A 32 -25.06 5.76 -11.82
N LEU A 33 -24.42 4.82 -11.11
CA LEU A 33 -24.04 3.48 -11.59
C LEU A 33 -24.53 2.42 -10.59
N GLU A 34 -25.15 1.34 -11.08
CA GLU A 34 -25.74 0.28 -10.27
C GLU A 34 -25.17 -1.11 -10.66
N GLY A 35 -25.17 -2.06 -9.73
CA GLY A 35 -25.22 -3.47 -10.10
C GLY A 35 -25.05 -4.42 -8.91
N ASP A 36 -25.05 -5.71 -9.20
CA ASP A 36 -25.53 -6.73 -8.26
C ASP A 36 -24.62 -7.15 -7.09
N ASN A 37 -23.36 -6.70 -6.99
CA ASN A 37 -22.46 -7.09 -5.89
C ASN A 37 -21.58 -5.94 -5.38
N GLY A 38 -21.68 -5.63 -4.09
CA GLY A 38 -21.08 -4.45 -3.41
C GLY A 38 -19.56 -4.44 -3.24
N ALA A 39 -18.80 -5.34 -3.85
CA ALA A 39 -17.35 -5.36 -3.73
C ALA A 39 -16.68 -4.48 -4.81
N GLY A 40 -15.99 -3.42 -4.39
CA GLY A 40 -15.08 -2.62 -5.25
C GLY A 40 -15.71 -1.49 -6.08
N LYS A 41 -17.05 -1.38 -6.13
CA LYS A 41 -17.76 -0.37 -6.93
C LYS A 41 -17.58 1.05 -6.39
N THR A 42 -17.77 1.23 -5.08
CA THR A 42 -17.54 2.51 -4.41
C THR A 42 -16.10 2.98 -4.57
N THR A 43 -15.13 2.06 -4.57
CA THR A 43 -13.71 2.37 -4.75
C THR A 43 -13.40 2.82 -6.18
N ALA A 44 -13.90 2.10 -7.19
CA ALA A 44 -13.75 2.50 -8.59
C ALA A 44 -14.47 3.83 -8.88
N LEU A 45 -15.63 4.05 -8.26
CA LEU A 45 -16.41 5.27 -8.35
C LEU A 45 -15.71 6.46 -7.68
N ILE A 46 -15.15 6.28 -6.47
CA ILE A 46 -14.31 7.30 -5.80
C ILE A 46 -13.09 7.63 -6.67
N ALA A 47 -12.38 6.63 -7.19
CA ALA A 47 -11.22 6.86 -8.04
C ALA A 47 -11.59 7.65 -9.30
N THR A 48 -12.72 7.32 -9.94
CA THR A 48 -13.24 8.03 -11.11
C THR A 48 -13.60 9.47 -10.76
N TYR A 49 -14.32 9.70 -9.66
CA TYR A 49 -14.73 11.04 -9.25
C TYR A 49 -13.58 11.93 -8.76
N VAL A 50 -12.57 11.37 -8.11
CA VAL A 50 -11.34 12.09 -7.71
C VAL A 50 -10.57 12.57 -8.96
N VAL A 51 -10.55 11.77 -10.03
CA VAL A 51 -9.93 12.16 -11.30
C VAL A 51 -10.75 13.23 -12.04
N LEU A 52 -12.09 13.21 -11.91
CA LEU A 52 -12.98 14.08 -12.67
C LEU A 52 -13.36 15.40 -12.01
N LEU A 53 -13.15 15.56 -10.69
CA LEU A 53 -13.55 16.76 -9.97
C LEU A 53 -12.34 17.46 -9.34
N PRO A 54 -11.94 18.64 -9.85
CA PRO A 54 -10.80 19.40 -9.30
C PRO A 54 -11.09 19.99 -7.90
N ASP A 55 -12.37 20.10 -7.51
CA ASP A 55 -12.80 20.56 -6.19
C ASP A 55 -13.42 19.39 -5.40
N LEU A 56 -12.58 18.74 -4.59
CA LEU A 56 -12.94 17.59 -3.75
C LEU A 56 -13.91 17.96 -2.61
N GLY A 57 -14.16 19.24 -2.34
CA GLY A 57 -15.15 19.70 -1.36
C GLY A 57 -16.60 19.47 -1.82
N ARG A 58 -16.82 19.22 -3.11
CA ARG A 58 -18.14 18.95 -3.70
C ARG A 58 -18.49 17.46 -3.74
N LEU A 59 -17.56 16.59 -3.37
CA LEU A 59 -17.76 15.15 -3.37
C LEU A 59 -18.36 14.68 -2.04
N ARG A 60 -19.65 14.31 -2.08
CA ARG A 60 -20.34 13.63 -0.99
C ARG A 60 -20.56 12.17 -1.38
N PHE A 61 -20.04 11.27 -0.55
CA PHE A 61 -20.29 9.83 -0.68
C PHE A 61 -21.24 9.42 0.44
N THR A 62 -22.41 8.93 0.06
CA THR A 62 -23.40 8.39 0.99
C THR A 62 -23.42 6.88 0.83
N ASN A 63 -23.31 6.12 1.93
CA ASN A 63 -23.47 4.67 1.86
C ASN A 63 -24.96 4.35 1.64
N LEU A 64 -25.26 3.57 0.61
CA LEU A 64 -26.62 3.11 0.26
C LEU A 64 -26.84 1.67 0.76
N GLY A 65 -26.51 1.38 2.02
CA GLY A 65 -26.77 0.09 2.66
C GLY A 65 -27.77 0.26 3.82
N GLU A 66 -28.51 -0.79 4.16
CA GLU A 66 -29.58 -0.78 5.18
C GLU A 66 -29.12 -0.51 6.62
N GLY A 67 -27.81 -0.36 6.87
CA GLY A 67 -27.27 0.01 8.19
C GLY A 67 -27.16 1.52 8.36
N GLU A 68 -27.81 2.07 9.39
CA GLU A 68 -27.68 3.49 9.74
C GLU A 68 -26.22 3.91 9.93
N ALA A 69 -25.87 5.05 9.33
CA ALA A 69 -24.56 5.66 9.48
C ALA A 69 -24.39 6.21 10.91
N THR A 70 -23.45 5.64 11.66
CA THR A 70 -22.95 6.26 12.89
C THR A 70 -22.10 7.49 12.53
N GLY A 71 -22.77 8.64 12.40
CA GLY A 71 -22.14 9.97 12.45
C GLY A 71 -21.35 10.39 11.21
N GLY A 72 -21.97 11.24 10.39
CA GLY A 72 -21.28 12.25 9.58
C GLY A 72 -20.11 11.76 8.71
N ASP A 73 -20.35 10.81 7.81
CA ASP A 73 -19.34 10.39 6.82
C ASP A 73 -19.12 11.58 5.84
N ARG A 74 -18.14 12.44 6.12
CA ARG A 74 -17.75 13.65 5.33
C ARG A 74 -17.18 13.27 3.94
N GLY A 75 -17.75 12.27 3.27
CA GLY A 75 -17.23 11.71 2.03
C GLY A 75 -15.79 11.21 2.17
N ILE A 76 -14.96 11.44 1.15
CA ILE A 76 -13.54 11.05 1.18
C ILE A 76 -12.80 11.72 2.34
N TRP A 77 -13.17 12.93 2.75
CA TRP A 77 -12.54 13.65 3.87
C TRP A 77 -12.84 13.02 5.22
N GLY A 78 -14.03 12.47 5.42
CA GLY A 78 -14.36 11.68 6.62
C GLY A 78 -13.51 10.41 6.72
N ARG A 79 -13.23 9.80 5.56
CA ARG A 79 -12.40 8.58 5.45
C ARG A 79 -10.90 8.87 5.51
N LEU A 80 -10.44 9.99 4.96
CA LEU A 80 -9.06 10.46 5.08
C LEU A 80 -8.73 10.99 6.48
N GLY A 81 -9.76 11.25 7.30
CA GLY A 81 -9.62 11.73 8.67
C GLY A 81 -9.14 13.18 8.75
N ASP A 82 -9.20 13.74 9.96
CA ASP A 82 -8.54 15.01 10.25
C ASP A 82 -7.04 14.77 10.51
N PRO A 83 -6.14 15.68 10.11
CA PRO A 83 -4.71 15.56 10.42
C PRO A 83 -4.48 15.28 11.91
N GLY A 84 -3.75 14.21 12.22
CA GLY A 84 -3.47 13.79 13.61
C GLY A 84 -4.55 12.93 14.28
N ARG A 85 -5.64 12.58 13.59
CA ARG A 85 -6.63 11.60 14.06
C ARG A 85 -6.58 10.30 13.25
N PRO A 86 -7.01 9.16 13.82
CA PRO A 86 -7.10 7.91 13.08
C PRO A 86 -8.01 8.06 11.86
N ALA A 87 -7.47 7.75 10.69
CA ALA A 87 -8.16 7.76 9.41
C ALA A 87 -8.33 6.33 8.87
N TYR A 88 -9.19 6.18 7.87
CA TYR A 88 -9.33 4.93 7.13
C TYR A 88 -7.99 4.58 6.46
N ALA A 89 -7.46 3.40 6.80
CA ALA A 89 -6.20 2.92 6.24
C ALA A 89 -6.39 2.38 4.82
N TRP A 90 -5.40 2.61 3.96
CA TRP A 90 -5.40 2.08 2.60
C TRP A 90 -4.84 0.66 2.61
N TYR A 91 -5.56 -0.27 1.98
CA TYR A 91 -5.03 -1.60 1.70
C TYR A 91 -4.21 -1.54 0.40
N VAL A 92 -2.89 -1.49 0.54
CA VAL A 92 -1.98 -1.50 -0.60
C VAL A 92 -1.60 -2.94 -0.97
N ARG A 93 -1.47 -3.19 -2.27
CA ARG A 93 -0.91 -4.42 -2.82
C ARG A 93 0.30 -4.06 -3.67
N VAL A 94 1.35 -4.87 -3.55
CA VAL A 94 2.57 -4.74 -4.34
C VAL A 94 2.71 -6.00 -5.18
N PRO A 95 2.54 -5.93 -6.52
CA PRO A 95 2.59 -7.12 -7.36
C PRO A 95 3.99 -7.73 -7.49
N ASP A 96 5.03 -6.90 -7.35
CA ASP A 96 6.43 -7.32 -7.43
C ASP A 96 7.19 -6.64 -6.29
N LEU A 97 7.16 -7.30 -5.12
CA LEU A 97 7.79 -6.81 -3.91
C LEU A 97 9.32 -6.69 -4.06
N PRO A 98 10.05 -7.67 -4.63
CA PRO A 98 11.47 -7.51 -4.89
C PRO A 98 11.79 -6.28 -5.74
N ARG A 99 11.05 -6.04 -6.83
CA ARG A 99 11.27 -4.86 -7.68
C ARG A 99 11.03 -3.54 -6.94
N LEU A 100 9.98 -3.45 -6.14
CA LEU A 100 9.74 -2.26 -5.32
C LEU A 100 10.89 -2.01 -4.35
N VAL A 101 11.35 -3.04 -3.64
CA VAL A 101 12.43 -2.91 -2.66
C VAL A 101 13.77 -2.57 -3.34
N ARG A 102 14.04 -3.10 -4.54
CA ARG A 102 15.19 -2.65 -5.36
C ARG A 102 15.10 -1.18 -5.71
N HIS A 103 13.91 -0.69 -6.05
CA HIS A 103 13.71 0.73 -6.34
C HIS A 103 13.96 1.61 -5.09
N LEU A 104 13.62 1.11 -3.90
CA LEU A 104 13.89 1.79 -2.63
C LEU A 104 15.35 1.74 -2.17
N ARG A 105 16.23 0.99 -2.87
CA ARG A 105 17.64 0.81 -2.52
C ARG A 105 18.34 2.08 -2.01
N PRO A 106 18.31 3.24 -2.71
CA PRO A 106 19.04 4.41 -2.27
C PRO A 106 18.58 4.93 -0.90
N VAL A 107 17.29 4.79 -0.60
CA VAL A 107 16.72 5.19 0.70
C VAL A 107 17.14 4.22 1.80
N LEU A 108 17.12 2.91 1.51
CA LEU A 108 17.51 1.86 2.44
C LEU A 108 19.00 1.97 2.81
N GLU A 109 19.87 2.15 1.83
CA GLU A 109 21.32 2.34 2.04
C GLU A 109 21.61 3.63 2.81
N LYS A 110 20.91 4.73 2.49
CA LYS A 110 21.05 5.99 3.25
C LYS A 110 20.66 5.83 4.73
N ARG A 111 19.56 5.12 5.00
CA ARG A 111 19.12 4.83 6.39
C ARG A 111 20.14 3.97 7.12
N LEU A 112 20.62 2.91 6.46
CA LEU A 112 21.63 2.02 7.01
C LEU A 112 22.93 2.78 7.32
N ALA A 113 23.42 3.60 6.39
CA ALA A 113 24.61 4.43 6.56
C ALA A 113 24.52 5.43 7.72
N ALA A 114 23.31 5.92 8.03
CA ALA A 114 23.05 6.83 9.15
C ALA A 114 22.84 6.09 10.49
N SER A 115 22.96 4.77 10.53
CA SER A 115 22.71 3.94 11.71
C SER A 115 23.99 3.37 12.32
N PRO A 116 23.92 2.74 13.51
CA PRO A 116 25.03 1.96 14.06
C PRO A 116 25.50 0.80 13.16
N LEU A 117 24.67 0.37 12.20
CA LEU A 117 24.95 -0.74 11.28
C LEU A 117 25.43 -0.26 9.88
N ARG A 118 26.01 0.93 9.77
CA ARG A 118 26.45 1.56 8.49
C ARG A 118 27.36 0.73 7.57
N GLY A 119 28.05 -0.27 8.09
CA GLY A 119 28.92 -1.18 7.33
C GLY A 119 28.39 -2.61 7.24
N TYR A 120 27.11 -2.82 7.54
CA TYR A 120 26.51 -4.15 7.66
C TYR A 120 26.75 -5.01 6.42
N SER A 121 27.14 -6.26 6.66
CA SER A 121 27.29 -7.30 5.64
C SER A 121 26.61 -8.55 6.15
N GLY A 122 25.64 -9.06 5.39
CA GLY A 122 24.76 -10.12 5.86
C GLY A 122 23.45 -10.14 5.10
N GLU A 123 22.48 -10.89 5.60
CA GLU A 123 21.19 -11.09 4.96
C GLU A 123 20.04 -10.80 5.90
N LEU A 124 19.01 -10.14 5.37
CA LEU A 124 17.70 -10.03 6.02
C LEU A 124 16.72 -10.91 5.26
N LYS A 125 16.29 -12.00 5.89
CA LYS A 125 15.28 -12.92 5.37
C LYS A 125 13.93 -12.65 6.05
N LEU A 126 12.91 -12.47 5.22
CA LEU A 126 11.54 -12.22 5.63
C LEU A 126 10.67 -13.38 5.14
N SER A 127 9.97 -14.02 6.07
CA SER A 127 8.99 -15.07 5.84
C SER A 127 7.58 -14.52 5.80
N PHE A 128 6.81 -14.93 4.81
CA PHE A 128 5.36 -14.76 4.71
C PHE A 128 4.64 -16.12 4.69
N TYR A 129 5.25 -17.13 5.32
CA TYR A 129 4.85 -18.55 5.40
C TYR A 129 4.87 -19.36 4.11
N ARG A 130 4.43 -18.81 2.98
CA ARG A 130 4.45 -19.51 1.67
C ARG A 130 5.48 -18.95 0.72
N ASP A 131 5.78 -17.67 0.88
CA ASP A 131 6.79 -16.92 0.16
C ASP A 131 7.44 -15.94 1.15
N GLY A 132 8.14 -14.95 0.63
CA GLY A 132 9.12 -14.23 1.41
C GLY A 132 10.02 -13.35 0.56
N LEU A 133 10.91 -12.64 1.23
CA LEU A 133 11.85 -11.70 0.64
C LEU A 133 13.21 -11.84 1.31
N ARG A 134 14.27 -11.93 0.51
CA ARG A 134 15.66 -11.86 0.99
C ARG A 134 16.31 -10.58 0.49
N LEU A 135 16.95 -9.85 1.39
CA LEU A 135 17.82 -8.71 1.09
C LEU A 135 19.24 -9.10 1.48
N ALA A 136 20.21 -8.94 0.58
CA ALA A 136 21.61 -9.16 0.86
C ALA A 136 22.38 -7.84 0.88
N PHE A 137 23.26 -7.68 1.87
CA PHE A 137 24.06 -6.48 2.06
C PHE A 137 25.55 -6.82 2.07
N ALA A 138 26.36 -5.93 1.49
CA ALA A 138 27.81 -5.95 1.60
C ALA A 138 28.32 -4.54 1.87
N ALA A 139 29.06 -4.35 2.96
CA ALA A 139 29.60 -3.07 3.40
C ALA A 139 28.56 -1.92 3.41
N GLY A 140 27.34 -2.22 3.87
CA GLY A 140 26.22 -1.26 3.94
C GLY A 140 25.50 -1.00 2.62
N GLN A 141 25.89 -1.67 1.53
CA GLN A 141 25.23 -1.58 0.22
C GLN A 141 24.28 -2.76 0.03
N LEU A 142 23.08 -2.50 -0.51
CA LEU A 142 22.11 -3.54 -0.83
C LEU A 142 22.49 -4.17 -2.17
N THR A 143 23.15 -5.31 -2.14
CA THR A 143 23.66 -5.99 -3.34
C THR A 143 22.55 -6.74 -4.06
N GLU A 144 21.65 -7.38 -3.31
CA GLU A 144 20.62 -8.24 -3.88
C GLU A 144 19.27 -8.08 -3.16
N VAL A 145 18.20 -8.24 -3.93
CA VAL A 145 16.84 -8.43 -3.41
C VAL A 145 16.19 -9.53 -4.23
N ALA A 146 15.69 -10.58 -3.59
CA ALA A 146 15.10 -11.74 -4.25
C ALA A 146 13.88 -12.27 -3.49
N ALA A 147 13.01 -12.99 -4.19
CA ALA A 147 11.97 -13.79 -3.53
C ALA A 147 12.62 -14.88 -2.67
N TRP A 148 11.95 -15.25 -1.58
CA TRP A 148 12.42 -16.26 -0.62
C TRP A 148 11.26 -17.17 -0.17
N PRO A 149 11.47 -18.48 0.07
CA PRO A 149 12.64 -19.23 -0.36
C PRO A 149 12.77 -19.21 -1.90
N PRO A 150 13.97 -19.47 -2.44
CA PRO A 150 14.14 -19.67 -3.88
C PRO A 150 13.21 -20.80 -4.37
N PRO A 151 12.79 -20.76 -5.64
CA PRO A 151 12.11 -21.90 -6.26
C PRO A 151 12.93 -23.18 -6.01
N ASP A 152 12.25 -24.29 -5.73
CA ASP A 152 12.84 -25.63 -5.55
C ASP A 152 13.59 -25.89 -4.23
N THR A 153 13.37 -25.07 -3.20
CA THR A 153 13.92 -25.34 -1.86
C THR A 153 12.96 -26.20 -1.03
N ASP A 154 13.30 -27.47 -0.83
CA ASP A 154 12.69 -28.32 0.21
C ASP A 154 13.24 -27.87 1.57
N HIS A 155 12.35 -27.45 2.46
CA HIS A 155 12.58 -27.07 3.86
C HIS A 155 12.67 -25.58 4.22
N HIS A 156 12.06 -25.36 5.39
CA HIS A 156 11.66 -24.09 5.97
C HIS A 156 12.70 -23.65 7.00
N GLU A 157 13.83 -23.11 6.56
CA GLU A 157 14.68 -22.33 7.48
C GLU A 157 14.04 -20.97 7.70
N TRP A 158 13.19 -20.90 8.72
CA TRP A 158 12.58 -19.66 9.20
C TRP A 158 13.57 -18.87 10.06
N GLN A 159 14.66 -18.43 9.44
CA GLN A 159 15.60 -17.51 10.06
C GLN A 159 15.24 -16.07 9.71
N GLY A 160 15.46 -15.14 10.65
CA GLY A 160 15.25 -13.71 10.46
C GLY A 160 13.92 -13.23 11.03
N ALA A 161 12.96 -12.87 10.17
CA ALA A 161 11.66 -12.34 10.60
C ALA A 161 10.48 -12.97 9.87
N GLY A 162 9.36 -13.13 10.56
CA GLY A 162 8.12 -13.69 10.01
C GLY A 162 6.95 -12.73 10.17
N PHE A 163 6.10 -12.69 9.13
CA PHE A 163 4.90 -11.88 9.09
C PHE A 163 3.76 -12.68 8.45
N PRO A 164 2.51 -12.54 8.92
CA PRO A 164 1.38 -13.01 8.14
C PRO A 164 1.34 -12.36 6.75
N PRO A 165 0.78 -13.04 5.72
CA PRO A 165 0.73 -12.50 4.37
C PRO A 165 0.22 -11.06 4.35
N LEU A 166 0.93 -10.19 3.62
CA LEU A 166 0.62 -8.77 3.42
C LEU A 166 0.80 -7.87 4.65
N VAL A 167 1.04 -8.41 5.85
CA VAL A 167 1.26 -7.59 7.06
C VAL A 167 2.56 -6.80 6.97
N PHE A 168 3.60 -7.38 6.37
CA PHE A 168 4.87 -6.68 6.11
C PHE A 168 4.71 -5.36 5.34
N LEU A 169 3.68 -5.23 4.50
CA LEU A 169 3.46 -3.99 3.75
C LEU A 169 3.17 -2.79 4.67
N GLN A 170 2.58 -3.02 5.85
CA GLN A 170 2.36 -1.96 6.85
C GLN A 170 3.68 -1.43 7.41
N LEU A 171 4.68 -2.30 7.55
CA LEU A 171 6.05 -1.90 7.95
C LEU A 171 6.77 -1.22 6.79
N LEU A 172 6.72 -1.82 5.59
CA LEU A 172 7.36 -1.31 4.37
C LEU A 172 6.98 0.14 4.06
N PHE A 173 5.69 0.48 4.22
CA PHE A 173 5.18 1.84 4.00
C PHE A 173 5.25 2.74 5.23
N GLY A 174 5.88 2.28 6.33
CA GLY A 174 6.04 3.07 7.55
C GLY A 174 4.74 3.37 8.29
N TYR A 175 3.64 2.65 7.98
CA TYR A 175 2.34 2.83 8.63
C TYR A 175 2.37 2.34 10.09
N ARG A 176 3.01 1.20 10.34
CA ARG A 176 3.23 0.64 11.68
C ARG A 176 4.69 0.31 11.90
N SER A 177 5.18 0.49 13.12
CA SER A 177 6.48 -0.04 13.54
C SER A 177 6.42 -1.55 13.76
N LEU A 178 7.59 -2.21 13.82
CA LEU A 178 7.67 -3.64 14.15
C LEU A 178 7.04 -3.93 15.53
N ALA A 179 7.25 -3.04 16.50
CA ALA A 179 6.64 -3.15 17.84
C ALA A 179 5.10 -3.10 17.79
N GLU A 180 4.53 -2.18 16.99
CA GLU A 180 3.07 -2.08 16.82
C GLU A 180 2.50 -3.31 16.11
N LEU A 181 3.24 -3.89 15.16
CA LEU A 181 2.85 -5.11 14.48
C LEU A 181 2.85 -6.31 15.43
N ARG A 182 3.89 -6.49 16.25
CA ARG A 182 3.95 -7.55 17.28
C ARG A 182 2.82 -7.45 18.29
N ALA A 183 2.45 -6.23 18.68
CA ALA A 183 1.33 -6.01 19.60
C ALA A 183 -0.03 -6.36 18.99
N THR A 184 -0.16 -6.30 17.66
CA THR A 184 -1.42 -6.52 16.94
C THR A 184 -1.55 -7.94 16.40
N PHE A 185 -0.44 -8.53 15.96
CA PHE A 185 -0.39 -9.82 15.26
C PHE A 185 0.58 -10.74 16.01
N PRO A 186 0.07 -11.73 16.78
CA PRO A 186 0.89 -12.65 17.57
C PRO A 186 1.93 -13.41 16.75
N ASP A 187 1.63 -13.67 15.47
CA ASP A 187 2.52 -14.44 14.59
C ASP A 187 3.61 -13.58 13.92
N VAL A 188 3.69 -12.28 14.24
CA VAL A 188 4.81 -11.43 13.82
C VAL A 188 5.96 -11.62 14.78
N TYR A 189 7.10 -12.09 14.26
CA TYR A 189 8.33 -12.27 15.02
C TYR A 189 9.53 -11.78 14.23
N ALA A 190 10.61 -11.47 14.96
CA ALA A 190 11.91 -11.21 14.34
C ALA A 190 13.01 -11.49 15.36
N GLU A 191 14.08 -12.15 14.91
CA GLU A 191 15.31 -12.31 15.68
C GLU A 191 15.95 -10.95 15.97
N GLN A 192 16.87 -10.90 16.93
CA GLN A 192 17.42 -9.65 17.44
C GLN A 192 18.07 -8.79 16.34
N GLU A 193 18.87 -9.41 15.47
CA GLU A 193 19.52 -8.74 14.35
C GLU A 193 18.50 -8.27 13.29
N ALA A 194 17.55 -9.15 12.93
CA ALA A 194 16.50 -8.82 11.98
C ALA A 194 15.60 -7.67 12.49
N ALA A 195 15.27 -7.64 13.77
CA ALA A 195 14.50 -6.57 14.39
C ALA A 195 15.21 -5.21 14.28
N LEU A 196 16.52 -5.17 14.58
CA LEU A 196 17.33 -3.95 14.45
C LEU A 196 17.37 -3.46 12.99
N LEU A 197 17.61 -4.37 12.04
CA LEU A 197 17.62 -4.03 10.62
C LEU A 197 16.26 -3.52 10.15
N LEU A 198 15.16 -4.16 10.56
CA LEU A 198 13.80 -3.75 10.20
C LEU A 198 13.47 -2.34 10.72
N ASP A 199 13.82 -2.04 11.97
CA ASP A 199 13.58 -0.72 12.55
C ASP A 199 14.43 0.39 11.87
N ILE A 200 15.65 0.06 11.43
CA ILE A 200 16.52 0.98 10.67
C ILE A 200 16.00 1.19 9.24
N LEU A 201 15.68 0.10 8.54
CA LEU A 201 15.36 0.11 7.12
C LEU A 201 13.94 0.61 6.84
N PHE A 202 12.99 0.28 7.72
CA PHE A 202 11.56 0.58 7.56
C PHE A 202 10.99 1.28 8.82
N PRO A 203 11.55 2.42 9.23
CA PRO A 203 11.06 3.13 10.39
C PRO A 203 9.63 3.63 10.13
N LYS A 204 8.84 3.72 11.20
CA LYS A 204 7.54 4.40 11.14
C LYS A 204 7.74 5.83 10.64
N SER A 205 6.92 6.23 9.68
CA SER A 205 7.04 7.54 9.05
C SER A 205 5.65 8.06 8.65
N PRO A 206 5.38 9.37 8.81
CA PRO A 206 4.16 9.94 8.28
C PRO A 206 4.12 9.77 6.76
N SER A 207 3.10 9.09 6.27
CA SER A 207 2.84 8.97 4.84
C SER A 207 1.77 9.99 4.42
N THR A 208 2.03 10.71 3.34
CA THR A 208 1.07 11.66 2.74
C THR A 208 0.83 11.27 1.30
N VAL A 209 -0.43 11.18 0.88
CA VAL A 209 -0.79 10.99 -0.53
C VAL A 209 -0.92 12.37 -1.17
N TYR A 210 -0.05 12.67 -2.13
CA TYR A 210 -0.21 13.84 -2.99
C TYR A 210 -1.12 13.47 -4.16
N SER A 211 -2.22 14.19 -4.34
CA SER A 211 -3.03 14.11 -5.55
C SER A 211 -2.20 14.68 -6.71
N MET A 212 -1.84 13.85 -7.68
CA MET A 212 -1.27 14.33 -8.94
C MET A 212 -2.41 14.56 -9.92
N SER A 213 -2.67 15.83 -10.24
CA SER A 213 -3.54 16.22 -11.34
C SER A 213 -2.76 16.06 -12.65
N PHE A 214 -3.26 15.25 -13.58
CA PHE A 214 -2.79 15.28 -14.96
C PHE A 214 -3.58 16.36 -15.71
N THR A 215 -2.89 17.13 -16.57
CA THR A 215 -3.49 18.17 -17.42
C THR A 215 -4.00 17.55 -18.72
#